data_AF-A0A5P8P4I4-F1
#
_entry.id   AF-A0A5P8P4I4-F1
#
_cell.length_a   1.000
_cell.length_b   1.000
_cell.length_c   1.000
_cell.angle_alpha   90.00
_cell.angle_beta   90.00
_cell.angle_gamma   90.00
#
_symmetry.space_group_name_H-M   'P 1'
#
loop_
_entity.id
_entity.type
_entity.pdbx_description
1 polymer ?
#
loop_
_entity_poly.entity_id
_entity_poly.type
_entity_poly.pdbx_seq_one_letter_code
_entity_poly.pdbx_strand_id
1 'polypeptide(L)' 'MLHFIELVIALSIIFLIVPQTPTENIVLRKLLETGLFTNYSKAKDFLIWMTWFLIFFFLILLIFLNLKIS' A
#
# COMPACT_ATOMS: atom_id res chain seq x y z
N MET A 1 -10.94 1.67 -18.38
CA MET A 1 -10.25 2.59 -17.45
C MET A 1 -10.21 2.08 -16.02
N LEU A 2 -11.35 1.72 -15.40
CA LEU A 2 -11.36 1.26 -14.00
C LEU A 2 -10.53 -0.02 -13.76
N HIS A 3 -10.54 -1.01 -14.66
CA HIS A 3 -9.64 -2.19 -14.56
C HIS A 3 -8.15 -1.86 -14.69
N PHE A 4 -7.82 -0.79 -15.42
CA PHE A 4 -6.44 -0.32 -15.49
C PHE A 4 -6.01 0.36 -14.17
N ILE A 5 -6.92 1.13 -13.55
CA ILE A 5 -6.70 1.70 -12.21
C ILE A 5 -6.54 0.56 -11.18
N GLU A 6 -7.37 -0.49 -11.27
CA GLU A 6 -7.25 -1.70 -10.46
C GLU A 6 -5.87 -2.34 -10.57
N LEU A 7 -5.38 -2.52 -11.81
CA LEU A 7 -4.05 -3.07 -12.08
C LEU A 7 -2.94 -2.20 -11.47
N VAL A 8 -3.00 -0.88 -11.61
CA VAL A 8 -2.01 0.05 -11.05
C VAL A 8 -2.00 -0.02 -9.51
N ILE A 9 -3.18 -0.11 -8.88
CA ILE A 9 -3.29 -0.25 -7.42
C ILE A 9 -2.72 -1.60 -6.98
N ALA A 10 -3.05 -2.69 -7.68
CA ALA A 10 -2.53 -4.02 -7.38
C ALA A 10 -1.00 -4.06 -7.44
N LEU A 11 -0.41 -3.50 -8.50
CA LEU A 11 1.05 -3.39 -8.63
C LEU A 11 1.65 -2.53 -7.52
N SER A 12 1.00 -1.42 -7.16
CA SER A 12 1.45 -0.55 -6.07
C SER A 12 1.45 -1.28 -4.72
N ILE A 13 0.42 -2.10 -4.44
CA ILE A 13 0.35 -2.94 -3.24
C ILE A 13 1.50 -3.96 -3.23
N ILE A 14 1.77 -4.62 -4.36
CA ILE A 14 2.87 -5.59 -4.47
C ILE A 14 4.21 -4.89 -4.19
N PHE A 15 4.49 -3.76 -4.87
CA PHE A 15 5.71 -2.99 -4.64
C PHE A 15 5.82 -2.44 -3.22
N LEU A 16 4.70 -2.17 -2.57
CA LEU A 16 4.69 -1.71 -1.19
C LEU A 16 4.95 -2.86 -0.21
N ILE A 17 4.36 -4.05 -0.39
CA ILE A 17 4.41 -5.15 0.57
C ILE A 17 5.64 -6.03 0.41
N VAL A 18 6.03 -6.38 -0.83
CA VAL A 18 7.16 -7.28 -1.11
C VAL A 18 8.47 -6.88 -0.40
N PRO A 19 8.91 -5.61 -0.43
CA PRO A 19 10.12 -5.17 0.27
C PRO A 19 9.96 -4.96 1.79
N GLN A 20 8.79 -5.24 2.38
CA GLN A 20 8.57 -5.16 3.84
C GLN A 20 8.84 -6.50 4.51
N THR A 21 10.10 -6.85 4.70
CA THR A 21 10.49 -8.06 5.44
C THR A 21 10.76 -7.75 6.92
N PRO A 22 10.63 -8.73 7.84
CA PRO A 22 10.94 -8.52 9.26
C PRO A 22 12.40 -8.13 9.53
N THR A 23 13.32 -8.61 8.69
CA THR A 23 14.77 -8.37 8.79
C THR A 23 15.17 -7.04 8.16
N GLU A 24 14.66 -6.75 6.95
CA GLU A 24 14.93 -5.49 6.25
C GLU A 24 13.64 -4.96 5.62
N ASN A 25 13.05 -3.95 6.26
CA ASN A 25 11.95 -3.20 5.66
C ASN A 25 12.52 -2.01 4.87
N ILE A 26 12.80 -2.24 3.59
CA ILE A 26 13.43 -1.25 2.71
C ILE A 26 12.54 -0.02 2.54
N VAL A 27 11.22 -0.23 2.44
CA VAL A 27 10.25 0.87 2.30
C VAL A 27 10.29 1.76 3.53
N LEU A 28 10.26 1.17 4.72
CA LEU A 28 10.32 1.92 5.98
C LEU A 28 11.64 2.67 6.14
N ARG A 29 12.76 2.05 5.76
CA ARG A 29 14.08 2.71 5.74
C ARG A 29 14.06 3.93 4.81
N LYS A 30 13.59 3.76 3.58
CA LYS A 30 13.47 4.85 2.60
C LYS A 30 12.52 5.95 3.06
N LEU A 31 11.42 5.58 3.71
CA LEU A 31 10.45 6.51 4.29
C LEU A 31 11.09 7.36 5.39
N LEU A 32 11.92 6.75 6.25
CA LEU A 32 12.69 7.45 7.27
C LEU A 32 13.76 8.38 6.69
N GLU A 33 14.46 7.94 5.65
CA GLU A 33 15.49 8.74 4.95
C GLU A 33 14.92 10.04 4.34
N THR A 34 13.59 10.12 4.10
CA THR A 34 12.96 11.37 3.62
C THR A 34 12.93 12.50 4.65
N GLY A 35 13.13 12.19 5.94
CA GLY A 35 13.00 13.17 7.03
C GLY A 35 11.57 13.60 7.35
N LEU A 36 10.55 13.02 6.70
CA LEU A 36 9.13 13.34 6.93
C LEU A 36 8.62 12.84 8.30
N PHE A 37 9.29 11.86 8.90
CA PHE A 37 8.88 11.24 10.16
C PHE A 37 9.94 11.44 11.23
N THR A 38 9.48 11.75 12.45
CA THR A 38 10.37 12.06 13.59
C THR A 38 11.11 10.84 14.12
N ASN A 39 10.55 9.64 13.96
CA ASN A 39 11.16 8.39 14.39
C ASN A 39 10.63 7.18 13.59
N TYR A 40 11.34 6.07 13.76
CA TYR A 40 11.02 4.78 13.13
C TYR A 40 9.60 4.28 13.45
N SER A 41 9.13 4.47 14.69
CA SER A 41 7.80 4.02 15.08
C SER A 41 6.71 4.74 14.30
N LYS A 42 6.77 6.07 14.19
CA LYS A 42 5.79 6.85 13.43
C LYS A 42 5.79 6.53 11.94
N ALA A 43 6.98 6.33 11.37
CA ALA A 43 7.14 5.90 9.99
C ALA A 43 6.52 4.50 9.76
N LYS A 44 6.71 3.58 10.72
CA LYS A 44 6.15 2.22 10.68
C LYS A 44 4.62 2.25 10.80
N ASP A 45 4.08 3.01 11.75
CA ASP A 45 2.64 3.13 11.96
C ASP A 45 1.96 3.69 10.70
N PHE A 46 2.55 4.72 10.09
CA PHE A 46 2.09 5.27 8.81
C PHE A 46 2.14 4.24 7.69
N LEU A 47 3.25 3.51 7.55
CA LEU A 47 3.41 2.51 6.50
C LEU A 47 2.38 1.38 6.64
N ILE A 48 2.12 0.91 7.87
CA ILE A 48 1.09 -0.09 8.16
C ILE A 48 -0.29 0.46 7.80
N TRP A 49 -0.61 1.68 8.27
CA TRP A 49 -1.89 2.33 7.97
C TRP A 49 -2.11 2.50 6.46
N MET A 50 -1.09 2.97 5.73
CA MET A 50 -1.14 3.15 4.27
C MET A 50 -1.30 1.82 3.53
N THR A 51 -0.61 0.78 3.98
CA THR A 51 -0.72 -0.58 3.41
C THR A 51 -2.15 -1.11 3.58
N TRP A 52 -2.72 -1.01 4.79
CA TRP A 52 -4.10 -1.40 5.03
C TRP A 52 -5.10 -0.58 4.23
N PHE A 53 -4.91 0.75 4.18
CA PHE A 53 -5.74 1.63 3.37
C PHE A 53 -5.75 1.20 1.89
N LEU A 54 -4.59 0.92 1.30
CA LEU A 54 -4.49 0.47 -0.08
C LEU A 54 -5.16 -0.90 -0.31
N ILE A 55 -4.98 -1.85 0.61
CA ILE A 55 -5.64 -3.16 0.53
C ILE A 55 -7.17 -2.99 0.58
N PHE A 56 -7.70 -2.23 1.54
CA PHE A 56 -9.14 -1.98 1.64
C PHE A 56 -9.67 -1.25 0.41
N PHE A 57 -8.95 -0.25 -0.08
CA PHE A 57 -9.32 0.48 -1.28
C PHE A 57 -9.35 -0.44 -2.51
N PHE A 58 -8.36 -1.32 -2.66
CA PHE A 58 -8.34 -2.34 -3.70
C PHE A 58 -9.54 -3.28 -3.60
N LEU A 59 -9.88 -3.76 -2.40
CA LEU A 59 -11.03 -4.64 -2.20
C LEU A 59 -12.37 -3.95 -2.54
N ILE A 60 -12.56 -2.69 -2.14
CA ILE A 60 -13.75 -1.90 -2.51
C ILE A 60 -13.84 -1.74 -4.03
N LEU A 61 -12.71 -1.46 -4.67
CA LEU A 61 -12.64 -1.29 -6.11
C LEU A 61 -12.91 -2.61 -6.84
N LEU A 62 -12.33 -3.73 -6.38
CA LEU A 62 -12.63 -5.09 -6.86
C LEU A 62 -14.13 -5.40 -6.76
N ILE A 63 -14.74 -5.13 -5.60
CA ILE A 63 -16.18 -5.27 -5.37
C ILE A 63 -16.95 -4.43 -6.38
N PHE A 64 -16.65 -3.13 -6.52
CA PHE A 64 -17.39 -2.24 -7.42
C PHE A 64 -17.26 -2.62 -8.90
N LEU A 65 -16.09 -3.10 -9.32
CA LEU A 65 -15.85 -3.53 -10.71
C LEU A 65 -16.50 -4.88 -11.03
N ASN A 66 -16.48 -5.83 -10.10
CA ASN A 66 -17.10 -7.14 -10.31
C ASN A 66 -18.59 -7.16 -9.98
N LEU A 67 -19.06 -6.27 -9.10
CA LEU A 67 -20.47 -5.96 -8.86
C LEU A 67 -20.98 -4.81 -9.74
N LYS A 68 -20.35 -4.58 -10.90
CA LYS A 68 -21.11 -4.17 -12.08
C LYS A 68 -22.05 -5.33 -12.43
N ILE A 69 -23.13 -5.36 -11.66
CA ILE A 69 -24.31 -6.17 -11.76
C ILE A 69 -24.78 -6.10 -13.21
N SER A 70 -25.00 -7.31 -13.73
CA SER A 70 -25.77 -7.63 -14.93
C SER A 70 -27.03 -6.77 -15.11
#